data_AF-A0A8G1H7K2-F1
#
_entry.id   AF-A0A8G1H7K2-F1
#
_cell.length_a   1.000
_cell.length_b   1.000
_cell.length_c   1.000
_cell.angle_alpha   90.00
_cell.angle_beta   90.00
_cell.angle_gamma   90.00
#
_symmetry.space_group_name_H-M   'P 1'
#
loop_
_entity.id
_entity.type
_entity.pdbx_description
1 polymer ?
#
loop_
_entity_poly.entity_id
_entity_poly.type
_entity_poly.pdbx_seq_one_letter_code
_entity_poly.pdbx_strand_id
1 'polypeptide(L)'
;MEQIQLMLVDTFATRSLSGIPTGVVPNASGLDTSTMQEIAREIPVGEIAFLYPSDDADPQIRYFTPQSEIESSGYATIGAFIGLLDAGTVQPGEREVKTNRGIVQIDITDDHHVWQTGLHRAIDEVSISPTMIADGLGISENGLATPELPIAAASVDAPWLIVPVSYFSDLRSITPKWPALTELCHQHDLTGIYAFTFDTLQTDTTAHARVFLPNRQREVPGARMAAGAAGVYIREMQALDGGSPDGLCFEQGYHINRPAHVSVKVARDVRVGGTGTITLNAKLSVDSPDPGDIIEA
;
A
#
# COMPACT_ATOMS: atom_id res chain seq x y z
N MET A 1 -2.44 33.85 -6.82
CA MET A 1 -1.48 32.73 -6.92
C MET A 1 -0.90 32.44 -5.56
N GLU A 2 -1.19 31.27 -5.03
CA GLU A 2 -0.62 30.75 -3.80
C GLU A 2 0.50 29.75 -4.12
N GLN A 3 1.51 29.69 -3.25
CA GLN A 3 2.57 28.69 -3.35
C GLN A 3 2.34 27.60 -2.31
N ILE A 4 2.04 26.39 -2.79
CA ILE A 4 1.81 25.22 -1.95
C ILE A 4 3.05 24.34 -1.99
N GLN A 5 3.48 23.84 -0.84
CA GLN A 5 4.52 22.82 -0.81
C GLN A 5 3.94 21.48 -1.27
N LEU A 6 4.60 20.84 -2.24
CA LEU A 6 4.31 19.49 -2.67
C LEU A 6 5.57 18.65 -2.55
N MET A 7 5.47 17.54 -1.82
CA MET A 7 6.51 16.52 -1.74
C MET A 7 6.10 15.29 -2.55
N LEU A 8 7.04 14.69 -3.27
CA LEU A 8 6.90 13.33 -3.77
C LEU A 8 7.70 12.42 -2.85
N VAL A 9 6.98 11.57 -2.13
CA VAL A 9 7.53 10.59 -1.20
C VAL A 9 7.43 9.22 -1.85
N ASP A 10 8.56 8.53 -1.95
CA ASP A 10 8.63 7.14 -2.35
C ASP A 10 8.39 6.28 -1.10
N THR A 11 7.14 5.86 -0.90
CA THR A 11 6.71 5.07 0.26
C THR A 11 7.14 3.62 0.13
N PHE A 12 7.57 2.98 1.22
CA PHE A 12 8.14 1.63 1.25
C PHE A 12 9.47 1.51 0.48
N ALA A 13 10.16 2.62 0.28
CA ALA A 13 11.42 2.67 -0.44
C ALA A 13 12.63 2.61 0.50
N THR A 14 13.67 1.92 0.04
CA THR A 14 15.02 1.95 0.65
C THR A 14 15.99 2.84 -0.12
N ARG A 15 15.57 3.37 -1.27
CA ARG A 15 16.31 4.35 -2.08
C ARG A 15 15.36 5.22 -2.89
N SER A 16 15.80 6.41 -3.28
CA SER A 16 15.03 7.28 -4.18
C SER A 16 14.71 6.58 -5.50
N LEU A 17 13.58 6.97 -6.11
CA LEU A 17 13.06 6.40 -7.35
C LEU A 17 12.78 4.90 -7.19
N SER A 18 12.18 4.51 -6.07
CA SER A 18 11.69 3.15 -5.83
C SER A 18 10.40 3.21 -5.00
N GLY A 19 9.87 2.09 -4.52
CA GLY A 19 8.64 2.10 -3.73
C GLY A 19 7.40 2.56 -4.49
N ILE A 20 6.43 3.06 -3.73
CA ILE A 20 5.17 3.61 -4.21
C ILE A 20 5.23 5.14 -4.15
N PRO A 21 5.22 5.84 -5.30
CA PRO A 21 5.24 7.30 -5.31
C PRO A 21 3.92 7.85 -4.75
N THR A 22 4.04 8.73 -3.76
CA THR A 22 2.94 9.33 -3.00
C THR A 22 3.11 10.85 -3.01
N GLY A 23 2.09 11.58 -3.45
CA GLY A 23 2.08 13.03 -3.29
C GLY A 23 1.74 13.40 -1.84
N VAL A 24 2.43 14.37 -1.27
CA VAL A 24 2.18 14.86 0.08
C VAL A 24 2.17 16.38 0.08
N VAL A 25 1.02 16.96 0.46
CA VAL A 25 0.86 18.39 0.73
C VAL A 25 0.79 18.54 2.26
N PRO A 26 1.88 18.95 2.93
CA PRO A 26 1.98 18.94 4.39
C PRO A 26 1.09 19.98 5.08
N ASN A 27 0.63 20.99 4.34
CA ASN A 27 -0.37 21.93 4.81
C ASN A 27 -1.30 22.33 3.66
N ALA A 28 -2.54 21.84 3.72
CA ALA A 28 -3.61 22.09 2.77
C ALA A 28 -4.62 23.14 3.27
N SER A 29 -4.28 23.88 4.34
CA SER A 29 -5.12 24.97 4.85
C SER A 29 -5.30 26.03 3.78
N GLY A 30 -6.56 26.41 3.52
CA GLY A 30 -6.92 27.40 2.49
C GLY A 30 -7.24 26.81 1.12
N LEU A 31 -6.97 25.52 0.88
CA LEU A 31 -7.36 24.85 -0.35
C LEU A 31 -8.81 24.37 -0.28
N ASP A 32 -9.57 24.63 -1.34
CA ASP A 32 -10.87 24.00 -1.54
C ASP A 32 -10.73 22.62 -2.21
N THR A 33 -11.83 21.86 -2.21
CA THR A 33 -11.87 20.50 -2.76
C THR A 33 -11.58 20.47 -4.26
N SER A 34 -12.04 21.47 -5.02
CA SER A 34 -11.79 21.59 -6.46
C SER A 34 -10.31 21.73 -6.76
N THR A 35 -9.62 22.62 -6.05
CA THR A 35 -8.18 22.86 -6.19
C THR A 35 -7.39 21.61 -5.84
N MET A 36 -7.73 20.91 -4.74
CA MET A 36 -7.08 19.63 -4.41
C MET A 36 -7.23 18.59 -5.51
N GLN A 37 -8.43 18.50 -6.10
CA GLN A 37 -8.70 17.56 -7.19
C GLN A 37 -7.95 17.94 -8.48
N GLU A 38 -7.80 19.23 -8.77
CA GLU A 38 -6.98 19.73 -9.88
C GLU A 38 -5.50 19.39 -9.69
N ILE A 39 -4.96 19.64 -8.49
CA ILE A 39 -3.60 19.23 -8.13
C ILE A 39 -3.42 17.72 -8.31
N ALA A 40 -4.37 16.91 -7.82
CA ALA A 40 -4.32 15.46 -7.96
C ALA A 40 -4.39 14.97 -9.41
N ARG A 41 -4.99 15.75 -10.32
CA ARG A 41 -5.03 15.44 -11.75
C ARG A 41 -3.75 15.84 -12.48
N GLU A 42 -3.10 16.92 -12.04
CA GLU A 42 -1.87 17.46 -12.66
C GLU A 42 -0.63 16.62 -12.32
N ILE A 43 -0.55 16.09 -11.10
CA ILE A 43 0.62 15.35 -10.63
C ILE A 43 0.47 13.85 -10.95
N PRO A 44 1.41 13.22 -11.67
CA PRO A 44 1.27 11.84 -12.17
C PRO A 44 1.58 10.78 -11.10
N VAL A 45 0.91 10.85 -9.96
CA VAL A 45 0.97 9.85 -8.88
C VAL A 45 -0.38 9.19 -8.67
N GLY A 46 -0.38 8.01 -8.02
CA GLY A 46 -1.63 7.29 -7.78
C GLY A 46 -2.55 8.03 -6.82
N GLU A 47 -1.98 8.61 -5.77
CA GLU A 47 -2.70 9.29 -4.69
C GLU A 47 -1.87 10.44 -4.11
N ILE A 48 -2.55 11.50 -3.67
CA ILE A 48 -1.98 12.61 -2.92
C ILE A 48 -2.67 12.72 -1.56
N ALA A 49 -1.87 12.80 -0.50
CA ALA A 49 -2.32 13.09 0.86
C ALA A 49 -2.23 14.60 1.13
N PHE A 50 -3.36 15.22 1.47
CA PHE A 50 -3.49 16.63 1.85
C PHE A 50 -3.70 16.72 3.36
N LEU A 51 -2.73 17.31 4.05
CA LEU A 51 -2.72 17.37 5.51
C LEU A 51 -3.24 18.70 6.01
N TYR A 52 -4.07 18.64 7.05
CA TYR A 52 -4.51 19.77 7.84
C TYR A 52 -3.84 19.63 9.21
N PRO A 53 -2.69 20.29 9.41
CA PRO A 53 -2.00 20.26 10.69
C PRO A 53 -2.89 20.88 11.78
N SER A 54 -2.75 20.39 13.00
CA SER A 54 -3.39 20.95 14.19
C SER A 54 -2.39 20.91 15.34
N ASP A 55 -2.31 22.00 16.09
CA ASP A 55 -1.46 22.08 17.29
C ASP A 55 -2.13 21.44 18.52
N ASP A 56 -3.47 21.38 18.53
CA ASP A 56 -4.28 21.00 19.69
C ASP A 56 -5.11 19.71 19.46
N ALA A 57 -5.06 19.13 18.25
CA ALA A 57 -5.82 17.94 17.88
C ALA A 57 -5.03 17.02 16.93
N ASP A 58 -5.58 15.84 16.69
CA ASP A 58 -5.02 14.90 15.72
C ASP A 58 -5.02 15.52 14.31
N PRO A 59 -3.91 15.40 13.56
CA PRO A 59 -3.86 15.88 12.19
C PRO A 59 -4.95 15.21 11.35
N GLN A 60 -5.58 15.98 10.48
CA GLN A 60 -6.55 15.46 9.51
C GLN A 60 -5.87 15.28 8.15
N ILE A 61 -6.18 14.18 7.47
CA ILE A 61 -5.68 13.91 6.12
C ILE A 61 -6.85 13.60 5.18
N ARG A 62 -6.85 14.24 4.02
CA ARG A 62 -7.72 13.93 2.87
C ARG A 62 -6.89 13.34 1.75
N TYR A 63 -7.49 12.44 0.96
CA TYR A 63 -6.77 11.69 -0.07
C TYR A 63 -7.45 11.86 -1.40
N PHE A 64 -6.68 12.18 -2.43
CA PHE A 64 -7.19 12.34 -3.79
C PHE A 64 -6.43 11.45 -4.76
N THR A 65 -7.19 10.75 -5.58
CA THR A 65 -6.71 10.16 -6.83
C THR A 65 -6.86 11.20 -7.96
N PRO A 66 -6.30 10.96 -9.16
CA PRO A 66 -6.57 11.81 -10.31
C PRO A 66 -8.06 11.89 -10.70
N GLN A 67 -8.89 10.94 -10.24
CA GLN A 67 -10.31 10.84 -10.58
C GLN A 67 -11.23 11.44 -9.52
N SER A 68 -10.96 11.18 -8.25
CA SER A 68 -11.83 11.59 -7.14
C SER A 68 -11.09 11.61 -5.79
N GLU A 69 -11.69 12.27 -4.81
CA GLU A 69 -11.40 12.04 -3.40
C GLU A 69 -11.74 10.60 -3.00
N ILE A 70 -10.95 10.02 -2.09
CA ILE A 70 -11.19 8.71 -1.47
C ILE A 70 -11.17 8.84 0.05
N GLU A 71 -11.91 7.97 0.74
CA GLU A 71 -12.13 8.12 2.19
C GLU A 71 -10.88 7.83 3.04
N SER A 72 -9.97 7.00 2.52
CA SER A 72 -8.73 6.63 3.21
C SER A 72 -7.70 6.05 2.25
N SER A 73 -6.42 6.18 2.60
CA SER A 73 -5.35 5.41 1.97
C SER A 73 -4.23 5.12 2.97
N GLY A 74 -3.96 3.83 3.20
CA GLY A 74 -2.94 3.45 4.17
C GLY A 74 -1.51 3.74 3.72
N TYR A 75 -1.17 3.49 2.44
CA TYR A 75 0.19 3.80 1.97
C TYR A 75 0.40 5.31 1.84
N ALA A 76 -0.63 6.07 1.46
CA ALA A 76 -0.51 7.53 1.42
C ALA A 76 -0.41 8.14 2.82
N THR A 77 -1.08 7.55 3.83
CA THR A 77 -0.89 7.94 5.23
C THR A 77 0.55 7.70 5.68
N ILE A 78 1.10 6.51 5.42
CA ILE A 78 2.50 6.19 5.76
C ILE A 78 3.46 7.15 5.04
N GLY A 79 3.26 7.39 3.74
CA GLY A 79 4.05 8.34 2.95
C GLY A 79 3.98 9.77 3.48
N ALA A 80 2.81 10.22 3.92
CA ALA A 80 2.63 11.53 4.55
C ALA A 80 3.50 11.67 5.81
N PHE A 81 3.49 10.69 6.71
CA PHE A 81 4.29 10.74 7.93
C PHE A 81 5.78 10.58 7.68
N ILE A 82 6.20 9.81 6.66
CA ILE A 82 7.59 9.80 6.20
C ILE A 82 8.01 11.21 5.77
N GLY A 83 7.19 11.89 4.96
CA GLY A 83 7.48 13.25 4.50
C GLY A 83 7.51 14.28 5.63
N LEU A 84 6.57 14.20 6.58
CA LEU A 84 6.54 15.08 7.75
C LEU A 84 7.75 14.87 8.67
N LEU A 85 8.19 13.62 8.85
CA LEU A 85 9.31 13.24 9.71
C LEU A 85 10.62 13.77 9.14
N ASP A 86 10.85 13.59 7.83
CA ASP A 86 12.01 14.14 7.13
C ASP A 86 12.02 15.69 7.17
N ALA A 87 10.84 16.32 7.06
CA ALA A 87 10.70 17.76 7.21
C ALA A 87 10.89 18.28 8.66
N GLY A 88 11.06 17.39 9.65
CA GLY A 88 11.22 17.76 11.06
C GLY A 88 9.94 18.32 11.71
N THR A 89 8.79 18.17 11.06
CA THR A 89 7.49 18.68 11.53
C THR A 89 6.78 17.70 12.47
N VAL A 90 7.24 16.46 12.51
CA VAL A 90 6.76 15.42 13.42
C VAL A 90 7.95 14.67 14.02
N GLN A 91 7.78 14.12 15.22
CA GLN A 91 8.80 13.33 15.93
C GLN A 91 8.32 11.87 16.11
N PRO A 92 9.22 10.93 16.41
CA PRO A 92 8.84 9.58 16.84
C PRO A 92 7.77 9.57 17.93
N GLY A 93 6.89 8.57 17.89
CA GLY A 93 5.78 8.39 18.81
C GLY A 93 4.46 7.97 18.14
N GLU A 94 3.55 7.49 18.97
CA GLU A 94 2.18 7.14 18.60
C GLU A 94 1.32 8.39 18.39
N ARG A 95 0.39 8.30 17.44
CA ARG A 95 -0.50 9.41 17.07
C ARG A 95 -1.75 8.90 16.39
N GLU A 96 -2.86 9.54 16.71
CA GLU A 96 -4.12 9.32 16.00
C GLU A 96 -4.20 10.30 14.82
N VAL A 97 -4.89 9.89 13.76
CA VAL A 97 -4.97 10.68 12.52
C VAL A 97 -6.39 10.60 12.00
N LYS A 98 -7.03 11.75 11.83
CA LYS A 98 -8.40 11.80 11.33
C LYS A 98 -8.42 11.66 9.80
N THR A 99 -9.20 10.72 9.31
CA THR A 99 -9.51 10.55 7.88
C THR A 99 -11.01 10.64 7.66
N ASN A 100 -11.45 10.72 6.40
CA ASN A 100 -12.89 10.69 6.09
C ASN A 100 -13.54 9.35 6.47
N ARG A 101 -12.78 8.25 6.50
CA ARG A 101 -13.26 6.94 6.98
C ARG A 101 -13.31 6.82 8.50
N GLY A 102 -12.62 7.69 9.23
CA GLY A 102 -12.47 7.63 10.68
C GLY A 102 -11.02 7.81 11.13
N ILE A 103 -10.75 7.53 12.39
CA ILE A 103 -9.42 7.68 12.99
C ILE A 103 -8.55 6.47 12.65
N VAL A 104 -7.31 6.72 12.23
CA VAL A 104 -6.28 5.69 12.05
C VAL A 104 -5.12 5.94 13.01
N GLN A 105 -4.45 4.87 13.43
CA GLN A 105 -3.33 4.92 14.35
C GLN A 105 -2.01 4.80 13.59
N ILE A 106 -1.09 5.74 13.86
CA ILE A 106 0.26 5.74 13.31
C ILE A 106 1.26 5.69 14.46
N ASP A 107 2.28 4.85 14.30
CA ASP A 107 3.39 4.68 15.23
C ASP A 107 4.69 4.92 14.47
N ILE A 108 5.41 5.97 14.86
CA ILE A 108 6.71 6.33 14.28
C ILE A 108 7.79 5.93 15.28
N THR A 109 8.69 5.07 14.84
CA THR A 109 9.80 4.56 15.68
C THR A 109 11.06 5.43 15.54
N ASP A 110 11.98 5.30 16.49
CA ASP A 110 13.21 6.12 16.55
C ASP A 110 14.14 5.89 15.34
N ASP A 111 14.04 4.75 14.66
CA ASP A 111 14.76 4.45 13.41
C ASP A 111 13.99 4.94 12.15
N HIS A 112 13.02 5.83 12.34
CA HIS A 112 12.21 6.45 11.29
C HIS A 112 11.29 5.48 10.53
N HIS A 113 11.03 4.29 11.09
CA HIS A 113 10.04 3.39 10.53
C HIS A 113 8.62 3.86 10.91
N VAL A 114 7.74 3.95 9.90
CA VAL A 114 6.36 4.40 10.08
C VAL A 114 5.41 3.21 9.95
N TRP A 115 4.64 2.96 11.01
CA TRP A 115 3.67 1.87 11.10
C TRP A 115 2.24 2.42 11.12
N GLN A 116 1.36 1.77 10.36
CA GLN A 116 -0.07 1.85 10.60
C GLN A 116 -0.50 0.67 11.47
N THR A 117 -1.24 0.94 12.55
CA THR A 117 -1.65 -0.06 13.56
C THR A 117 -3.19 -0.15 13.68
N GLY A 118 -3.69 -1.04 14.54
CA GLY A 118 -5.13 -1.23 14.76
C GLY A 118 -5.88 -1.81 13.56
N LEU A 119 -5.17 -2.53 12.68
CA LEU A 119 -5.74 -3.06 11.45
C LEU A 119 -6.54 -4.34 11.71
N HIS A 120 -7.71 -4.43 11.08
CA HIS A 120 -8.61 -5.58 11.26
C HIS A 120 -8.22 -6.70 10.30
N ARG A 121 -8.11 -7.93 10.83
CA ARG A 121 -7.80 -9.11 10.03
C ARG A 121 -8.96 -10.11 10.00
N ALA A 122 -9.05 -10.83 8.89
CA ALA A 122 -9.86 -12.04 8.74
C ALA A 122 -9.11 -13.04 7.85
N ILE A 123 -9.40 -14.32 8.01
CA ILE A 123 -9.00 -15.36 7.05
C ILE A 123 -10.27 -16.11 6.69
N ASP A 124 -10.47 -16.27 5.39
CA ASP A 124 -11.56 -17.04 4.83
C ASP A 124 -10.99 -18.12 3.91
N GLU A 125 -11.48 -19.35 4.05
CA GLU A 125 -11.20 -20.38 3.05
C GLU A 125 -11.89 -19.98 1.75
N VAL A 126 -11.13 -20.00 0.65
CA VAL A 126 -11.69 -19.76 -0.68
C VAL A 126 -11.52 -20.99 -1.53
N SER A 127 -12.65 -21.52 -2.00
CA SER A 127 -12.67 -22.65 -2.93
C SER A 127 -12.48 -22.16 -4.37
N ILE A 128 -11.23 -21.83 -4.73
CA ILE A 128 -10.82 -21.61 -6.12
C ILE A 128 -9.93 -22.77 -6.57
N SER A 129 -10.17 -23.27 -7.79
CA SER A 129 -9.29 -24.28 -8.39
C SER A 129 -7.87 -23.72 -8.60
N PRO A 130 -6.82 -24.41 -8.14
CA PRO A 130 -5.43 -24.04 -8.42
C PRO A 130 -5.16 -23.89 -9.92
N THR A 131 -5.77 -24.75 -10.75
CA THR A 131 -5.69 -24.68 -12.21
C THR A 131 -6.18 -23.34 -12.76
N MET A 132 -7.32 -22.83 -12.27
CA MET A 132 -7.84 -21.53 -12.71
C MET A 132 -6.89 -20.37 -12.36
N ILE A 133 -6.24 -20.45 -11.20
CA ILE A 133 -5.29 -19.43 -10.75
C ILE A 133 -4.02 -19.49 -11.59
N ALA A 134 -3.45 -20.69 -11.78
CA ALA A 134 -2.28 -20.90 -12.61
C ALA A 134 -2.53 -20.40 -14.05
N ASP A 135 -3.68 -20.75 -14.62
CA ASP A 135 -4.09 -20.29 -15.95
C ASP A 135 -4.20 -18.77 -16.02
N GLY A 136 -4.81 -18.14 -15.01
CA GLY A 136 -4.95 -16.70 -14.91
C GLY A 136 -3.61 -15.98 -14.73
N LEU A 137 -2.67 -16.57 -13.99
CA LEU A 137 -1.31 -16.05 -13.80
C LEU A 137 -0.37 -16.38 -14.97
N GLY A 138 -0.77 -17.26 -15.87
CA GLY A 138 0.03 -17.67 -17.02
C GLY A 138 1.23 -18.54 -16.67
N ILE A 139 1.12 -19.35 -15.61
CA ILE A 139 2.16 -20.29 -15.16
C ILE A 139 1.62 -21.72 -15.10
N SER A 140 2.51 -22.70 -14.90
CA SER A 140 2.09 -24.09 -14.65
C SER A 140 1.47 -24.22 -13.26
N GLU A 141 0.45 -25.07 -13.12
CA GLU A 141 -0.13 -25.43 -11.81
C GLU A 141 0.93 -26.01 -10.87
N ASN A 142 1.93 -26.74 -11.38
CA ASN A 142 3.05 -27.26 -10.60
C ASN A 142 3.98 -26.15 -10.05
N GLY A 143 3.87 -24.93 -10.56
CA GLY A 143 4.58 -23.76 -10.03
C GLY A 143 3.92 -23.18 -8.78
N LEU A 144 2.63 -23.48 -8.53
CA LEU A 144 1.95 -23.13 -7.29
C LEU A 144 2.49 -23.99 -6.14
N ALA A 145 2.41 -23.48 -4.92
CA ALA A 145 2.94 -24.17 -3.74
C ALA A 145 2.16 -25.45 -3.39
N THR A 146 2.81 -26.25 -2.54
CA THR A 146 2.40 -27.60 -2.10
C THR A 146 1.16 -27.58 -1.20
N PRO A 147 0.56 -28.75 -0.90
CA PRO A 147 -0.58 -28.84 0.03
C PRO A 147 -0.34 -28.25 1.43
N GLU A 148 0.92 -28.07 1.83
CA GLU A 148 1.32 -27.48 3.11
C GLU A 148 1.12 -25.96 3.16
N LEU A 149 1.12 -25.30 1.98
CA LEU A 149 0.86 -23.88 1.82
C LEU A 149 -0.26 -23.67 0.80
N PRO A 150 -1.52 -23.99 1.18
CA PRO A 150 -2.65 -23.88 0.27
C PRO A 150 -2.94 -22.43 -0.06
N ILE A 151 -3.43 -22.18 -1.28
CA ILE A 151 -3.96 -20.87 -1.64
C ILE A 151 -5.17 -20.55 -0.75
N ALA A 152 -5.25 -19.33 -0.25
CA ALA A 152 -6.35 -18.88 0.61
C ALA A 152 -6.67 -17.40 0.37
N ALA A 153 -7.85 -16.94 0.82
CA ALA A 153 -8.04 -15.51 1.03
C ALA A 153 -7.66 -15.13 2.45
N ALA A 154 -6.94 -14.03 2.55
CA ALA A 154 -6.70 -13.36 3.81
C ALA A 154 -7.01 -11.88 3.65
N SER A 155 -7.39 -11.27 4.75
CA SER A 155 -7.88 -9.90 4.76
C SER A 155 -7.11 -9.10 5.80
N VAL A 156 -6.67 -7.92 5.37
CA VAL A 156 -6.36 -6.79 6.24
C VAL A 156 -7.05 -5.58 5.64
N ASP A 157 -8.16 -5.17 6.27
CA ASP A 157 -9.16 -4.18 5.80
C ASP A 157 -9.87 -4.51 4.48
N ALA A 158 -9.33 -5.38 3.63
CA ALA A 158 -9.94 -5.85 2.39
C ALA A 158 -9.43 -7.28 2.05
N PRO A 159 -10.22 -8.10 1.35
CA PRO A 159 -9.86 -9.47 1.00
C PRO A 159 -8.87 -9.54 -0.18
N TRP A 160 -7.85 -10.39 -0.04
CA TRP A 160 -6.83 -10.66 -1.05
C TRP A 160 -6.62 -12.14 -1.23
N LEU A 161 -6.44 -12.57 -2.49
CA LEU A 161 -6.03 -13.94 -2.79
C LEU A 161 -4.52 -14.06 -2.57
N ILE A 162 -4.14 -14.86 -1.58
CA ILE A 162 -2.75 -15.12 -1.24
C ILE A 162 -2.32 -16.39 -1.97
N VAL A 163 -1.34 -16.25 -2.87
CA VAL A 163 -0.89 -17.32 -3.78
C VAL A 163 0.58 -17.62 -3.54
N PRO A 164 0.91 -18.62 -2.72
CA PRO A 164 2.29 -19.05 -2.57
C PRO A 164 2.74 -19.78 -3.85
N VAL A 165 3.95 -19.47 -4.30
CA VAL A 165 4.58 -19.96 -5.53
C VAL A 165 5.88 -20.65 -5.14
N SER A 166 6.08 -21.86 -5.67
CA SER A 166 7.16 -22.77 -5.25
C SER A 166 8.55 -22.21 -5.50
N TYR A 167 8.78 -21.59 -6.67
CA TYR A 167 10.11 -21.11 -7.07
C TYR A 167 10.07 -19.66 -7.55
N PHE A 168 11.16 -18.94 -7.29
CA PHE A 168 11.37 -17.59 -7.81
C PHE A 168 11.21 -17.49 -9.33
N SER A 169 11.65 -18.51 -10.08
CA SER A 169 11.55 -18.53 -11.55
C SER A 169 10.10 -18.50 -12.03
N ASP A 170 9.19 -19.20 -11.36
CA ASP A 170 7.78 -19.24 -11.71
C ASP A 170 7.12 -17.90 -11.40
N LEU A 171 7.36 -17.36 -10.19
CA LEU A 171 6.86 -16.04 -9.79
C LEU A 171 7.32 -14.95 -10.76
N ARG A 172 8.59 -14.99 -11.18
CA ARG A 172 9.16 -14.05 -12.16
C ARG A 172 8.51 -14.19 -13.54
N SER A 173 8.09 -15.40 -13.91
CA SER A 173 7.51 -15.69 -15.23
C SER A 173 6.02 -15.35 -15.37
N ILE A 174 5.32 -15.09 -14.24
CA ILE A 174 3.89 -14.74 -14.24
C ILE A 174 3.61 -13.64 -15.26
N THR A 175 2.67 -13.94 -16.16
CA THR A 175 2.15 -13.07 -17.20
C THR A 175 0.63 -13.02 -17.05
N PRO A 176 0.09 -12.04 -16.31
CA PRO A 176 -1.33 -12.02 -15.93
C PRO A 176 -2.26 -11.97 -17.14
N LYS A 177 -3.22 -12.90 -17.20
CA LYS A 177 -4.34 -12.86 -18.14
C LYS A 177 -5.46 -12.03 -17.54
N TRP A 178 -5.36 -10.70 -17.71
CA TRP A 178 -6.21 -9.73 -17.00
C TRP A 178 -7.71 -10.04 -17.02
N PRO A 179 -8.36 -10.34 -18.17
CA PRO A 179 -9.80 -10.61 -18.17
C PRO A 179 -10.20 -11.79 -17.29
N ALA A 180 -9.40 -12.86 -17.28
CA ALA A 180 -9.66 -14.04 -16.44
C ALA A 180 -9.47 -13.73 -14.95
N LEU A 181 -8.42 -12.98 -14.60
CA LEU A 181 -8.18 -12.58 -13.21
C LEU A 181 -9.21 -11.55 -12.70
N THR A 182 -9.69 -10.65 -13.57
CA THR A 182 -10.76 -9.70 -13.22
C THR A 182 -12.04 -10.46 -12.90
N GLU A 183 -12.43 -11.41 -13.73
CA GLU A 183 -13.62 -12.23 -13.48
C GLU A 183 -13.47 -13.07 -12.22
N LEU A 184 -12.32 -13.71 -12.02
CA LEU A 184 -12.03 -14.49 -10.83
C LEU A 184 -12.12 -13.63 -9.56
N CYS A 185 -11.49 -12.45 -9.55
CA CYS A 185 -11.57 -11.56 -8.39
C CYS A 185 -13.00 -11.06 -8.14
N HIS A 186 -13.76 -10.74 -9.20
CA HIS A 186 -15.15 -10.30 -9.05
C HIS A 186 -16.06 -11.40 -8.50
N GLN A 187 -15.95 -12.63 -9.00
CA GLN A 187 -16.76 -13.77 -8.55
C GLN A 187 -16.54 -14.13 -7.07
N HIS A 188 -15.35 -13.85 -6.54
CA HIS A 188 -14.94 -14.20 -5.19
C HIS A 188 -14.79 -12.99 -4.25
N ASP A 189 -15.25 -11.81 -4.66
CA ASP A 189 -15.16 -10.56 -3.90
C ASP A 189 -13.73 -10.25 -3.42
N LEU A 190 -12.74 -10.41 -4.30
CA LEU A 190 -11.33 -10.20 -4.00
C LEU A 190 -10.86 -8.84 -4.52
N THR A 191 -10.06 -8.14 -3.72
CA THR A 191 -9.43 -6.86 -4.10
C THR A 191 -8.35 -7.05 -5.16
N GLY A 192 -7.62 -8.16 -5.08
CA GLY A 192 -6.50 -8.47 -5.94
C GLY A 192 -5.79 -9.75 -5.53
N ILE A 193 -4.62 -9.96 -6.13
CA ILE A 193 -3.83 -11.19 -5.97
C ILE A 193 -2.45 -10.81 -5.47
N TYR A 194 -2.01 -11.49 -4.41
CA TYR A 194 -0.68 -11.38 -3.83
C TYR A 194 0.05 -12.70 -4.01
N ALA A 195 0.86 -12.78 -5.07
CA ALA A 195 1.66 -13.96 -5.36
C ALA A 195 3.04 -13.81 -4.73
N PHE A 196 3.51 -14.80 -3.98
CA PHE A 196 4.81 -14.70 -3.31
C PHE A 196 5.56 -16.03 -3.25
N THR A 197 6.86 -15.95 -3.01
CA THR A 197 7.73 -17.09 -2.70
C THR A 197 8.66 -16.72 -1.54
N PHE A 198 9.18 -17.72 -0.83
CA PHE A 198 10.20 -17.52 0.21
C PHE A 198 11.62 -17.41 -0.39
N ASP A 199 11.80 -17.67 -1.68
CA ASP A 199 13.04 -17.38 -2.39
C ASP A 199 13.19 -15.85 -2.59
N THR A 200 14.03 -15.22 -1.79
CA THR A 200 14.26 -13.77 -1.84
C THR A 200 15.56 -13.37 -2.53
N LEU A 201 15.59 -12.14 -3.04
CA LEU A 201 16.79 -11.47 -3.55
C LEU A 201 17.65 -10.90 -2.42
N GLN A 202 17.03 -10.53 -1.29
CA GLN A 202 17.70 -10.00 -0.12
C GLN A 202 17.56 -10.92 1.10
N THR A 203 18.68 -11.15 1.79
CA THR A 203 18.77 -12.10 2.92
C THR A 203 18.03 -11.67 4.17
N ASP A 204 17.70 -10.39 4.30
CA ASP A 204 16.97 -9.79 5.42
C ASP A 204 15.45 -9.65 5.15
N THR A 205 14.98 -10.15 4.02
CA THR A 205 13.56 -10.17 3.65
C THR A 205 12.98 -11.57 3.81
N THR A 206 11.70 -11.64 4.17
CA THR A 206 10.98 -12.89 4.41
C THR A 206 10.49 -13.52 3.12
N ALA A 207 9.96 -12.72 2.20
CA ALA A 207 9.35 -13.23 0.97
C ALA A 207 9.46 -12.22 -0.17
N HIS A 208 9.57 -12.76 -1.39
CA HIS A 208 9.49 -11.98 -2.63
C HIS A 208 8.08 -12.06 -3.17
N ALA A 209 7.47 -10.92 -3.48
CA ALA A 209 6.08 -10.84 -3.90
C ALA A 209 5.85 -9.99 -5.15
N ARG A 210 4.77 -10.33 -5.85
CA ARG A 210 4.18 -9.55 -6.94
C ARG A 210 2.72 -9.27 -6.61
N VAL A 211 2.30 -8.03 -6.84
CA VAL A 211 0.98 -7.53 -6.44
C VAL A 211 0.18 -7.16 -7.68
N PHE A 212 -0.92 -7.87 -7.90
CA PHE A 212 -1.77 -7.66 -9.06
C PHE A 212 -3.11 -7.05 -8.64
N LEU A 213 -3.54 -6.02 -9.37
CA LEU A 213 -4.85 -5.39 -9.25
C LEU A 213 -5.65 -5.65 -10.54
N PRO A 214 -6.38 -6.77 -10.65
CA PRO A 214 -7.06 -7.14 -11.88
C PRO A 214 -8.10 -6.11 -12.36
N ASN A 215 -8.81 -5.45 -11.45
CA ASN A 215 -9.76 -4.37 -11.80
C ASN A 215 -9.08 -3.16 -12.47
N ARG A 216 -7.77 -2.98 -12.26
CA ARG A 216 -6.95 -1.95 -12.91
C ARG A 216 -6.04 -2.52 -14.01
N GLN A 217 -6.10 -3.83 -14.24
CA GLN A 217 -5.26 -4.57 -15.17
C GLN A 217 -3.76 -4.22 -15.05
N ARG A 218 -3.28 -4.13 -13.81
CA ARG A 218 -1.95 -3.59 -13.50
C ARG A 218 -1.28 -4.32 -12.35
N GLU A 219 0.04 -4.50 -12.47
CA GLU A 219 0.92 -4.84 -11.34
C GLU A 219 1.37 -3.56 -10.62
N VAL A 220 1.41 -3.57 -9.30
CA VAL A 220 1.80 -2.41 -8.48
C VAL A 220 3.06 -2.67 -7.65
N PRO A 221 3.84 -1.63 -7.29
CA PRO A 221 5.10 -1.82 -6.57
C PRO A 221 4.92 -2.46 -5.20
N GLY A 222 3.78 -2.20 -4.57
CA GLY A 222 3.37 -2.83 -3.33
C GLY A 222 1.94 -2.48 -2.96
N ALA A 223 1.40 -3.19 -1.98
CA ALA A 223 0.11 -2.87 -1.37
C ALA A 223 0.14 -3.21 0.12
N ARG A 224 -0.11 -2.20 0.97
CA ARG A 224 -0.15 -2.36 2.43
C ARG A 224 -1.11 -3.47 2.87
N MET A 225 -2.34 -3.43 2.35
CA MET A 225 -3.39 -4.41 2.69
C MET A 225 -2.99 -5.82 2.28
N ALA A 226 -2.43 -5.98 1.08
CA ALA A 226 -2.04 -7.28 0.55
C ALA A 226 -0.86 -7.90 1.32
N ALA A 227 0.17 -7.11 1.63
CA ALA A 227 1.29 -7.57 2.46
C ALA A 227 0.83 -7.92 3.88
N GLY A 228 -0.06 -7.11 4.48
CA GLY A 228 -0.67 -7.42 5.76
C GLY A 228 -1.42 -8.76 5.74
N ALA A 229 -2.24 -8.98 4.71
CA ALA A 229 -2.97 -10.23 4.50
C ALA A 229 -2.02 -11.43 4.31
N ALA A 230 -0.93 -11.26 3.56
CA ALA A 230 0.10 -12.28 3.40
C ALA A 230 0.79 -12.62 4.74
N GLY A 231 1.07 -11.61 5.58
CA GLY A 231 1.63 -11.85 6.90
C GLY A 231 0.66 -12.62 7.82
N VAL A 232 -0.62 -12.28 7.77
CA VAL A 232 -1.68 -13.01 8.47
C VAL A 232 -1.72 -14.47 8.00
N TYR A 233 -1.72 -14.70 6.68
CA TYR A 233 -1.67 -16.03 6.08
C TYR A 233 -0.44 -16.84 6.54
N ILE A 234 0.77 -16.26 6.45
CA ILE A 234 2.03 -16.93 6.83
C ILE A 234 2.00 -17.39 8.28
N ARG A 235 1.47 -16.55 9.17
CA ARG A 235 1.36 -16.88 10.60
C ARG A 235 0.37 -18.01 10.85
N GLU A 236 -0.83 -17.92 10.28
CA GLU A 236 -1.91 -18.89 10.55
C GLU A 236 -1.60 -20.26 9.93
N MET A 237 -0.90 -20.30 8.80
CA MET A 237 -0.39 -21.53 8.19
C MET A 237 0.88 -22.08 8.84
N GLN A 238 1.46 -21.38 9.84
CA GLN A 238 2.74 -21.74 10.45
C GLN A 238 3.85 -21.97 9.42
N ALA A 239 3.87 -21.13 8.38
CA ALA A 239 4.68 -21.34 7.18
C ALA A 239 6.19 -21.15 7.36
N LEU A 240 6.65 -20.80 8.57
CA LEU A 240 8.05 -20.53 8.90
C LEU A 240 8.51 -21.41 10.06
N ASP A 241 9.67 -22.04 9.89
CA ASP A 241 10.32 -22.84 10.92
C ASP A 241 10.73 -21.98 12.13
N GLY A 242 10.49 -22.48 13.34
CA GLY A 242 10.86 -21.78 14.58
C GLY A 242 9.85 -20.74 15.07
N GLY A 243 8.69 -20.62 14.41
CA GLY A 243 7.62 -19.70 14.77
C GLY A 243 7.63 -18.41 13.95
N SER A 244 6.63 -17.55 14.13
CA SER A 244 6.59 -16.28 13.42
C SER A 244 7.63 -15.30 13.98
N PRO A 245 8.57 -14.79 13.18
CA PRO A 245 9.51 -13.77 13.62
C PRO A 245 8.76 -12.51 14.09
N ASP A 246 9.40 -11.70 14.94
CA ASP A 246 8.84 -10.46 15.49
C ASP A 246 8.39 -9.45 14.41
N GLY A 247 8.81 -9.65 13.16
CA GLY A 247 8.28 -9.01 11.98
C GLY A 247 8.62 -9.77 10.70
N LEU A 248 7.78 -9.60 9.69
CA LEU A 248 7.96 -10.09 8.33
C LEU A 248 8.31 -8.89 7.43
N CYS A 249 9.19 -9.08 6.46
CA CYS A 249 9.50 -8.07 5.46
C CYS A 249 9.27 -8.65 4.06
N PHE A 250 8.42 -8.00 3.27
CA PHE A 250 8.10 -8.41 1.92
C PHE A 250 8.80 -7.50 0.92
N GLU A 251 9.66 -8.07 0.08
CA GLU A 251 10.25 -7.37 -1.05
C GLU A 251 9.38 -7.56 -2.30
N GLN A 252 9.07 -6.48 -3.00
CA GLN A 252 8.08 -6.48 -4.09
C GLN A 252 8.33 -5.36 -5.10
N GLY A 253 7.62 -5.39 -6.23
CA GLY A 253 7.72 -4.34 -7.26
C GLY A 253 8.99 -4.40 -8.11
N TYR A 254 9.88 -5.37 -7.88
CA TYR A 254 11.11 -5.57 -8.65
C TYR A 254 10.84 -5.82 -10.14
N HIS A 255 9.80 -6.59 -10.47
CA HIS A 255 9.43 -6.90 -11.86
C HIS A 255 9.10 -5.65 -12.70
N ILE A 256 8.54 -4.63 -12.06
CA ILE A 256 8.16 -3.36 -12.70
C ILE A 256 9.16 -2.23 -12.41
N ASN A 257 10.38 -2.56 -11.98
CA ASN A 257 11.46 -1.62 -11.68
C ASN A 257 11.12 -0.56 -10.61
N ARG A 258 10.28 -0.95 -9.64
CA ARG A 258 9.95 -0.15 -8.46
C ARG A 258 10.10 -1.01 -7.19
N PRO A 259 11.33 -1.40 -6.80
CA PRO A 259 11.55 -2.18 -5.60
C PRO A 259 10.94 -1.52 -4.36
N ALA A 260 10.18 -2.26 -3.57
CA ALA A 260 9.54 -1.79 -2.35
C ALA A 260 9.69 -2.84 -1.25
N HIS A 261 9.83 -2.39 -0.01
CA HIS A 261 9.92 -3.22 1.19
C HIS A 261 8.80 -2.87 2.15
N VAL A 262 7.87 -3.80 2.34
CA VAL A 262 6.74 -3.63 3.27
C VAL A 262 6.95 -4.52 4.48
N SER A 263 7.00 -3.89 5.65
CA SER A 263 7.15 -4.59 6.91
C SER A 263 5.79 -4.86 7.53
N VAL A 264 5.63 -6.04 8.12
CA VAL A 264 4.37 -6.53 8.69
C VAL A 264 4.66 -7.18 10.03
N LYS A 265 3.91 -6.80 11.06
CA LYS A 265 3.90 -7.49 12.36
C LYS A 265 2.51 -8.02 12.62
N VAL A 266 2.41 -9.30 12.95
CA VAL A 266 1.13 -9.98 13.16
C VAL A 266 1.09 -10.54 14.58
N ALA A 267 0.56 -9.77 15.51
CA ALA A 267 0.39 -10.15 16.91
C ALA A 267 -1.12 -10.20 17.25
N ARG A 268 -1.53 -9.65 18.40
CA ARG A 268 -2.96 -9.45 18.68
C ARG A 268 -3.60 -8.62 17.56
N ASP A 269 -2.94 -7.54 17.17
CA ASP A 269 -3.31 -6.68 16.05
C ASP A 269 -2.31 -6.84 14.89
N VAL A 270 -2.71 -6.40 13.69
CA VAL A 270 -1.81 -6.34 12.53
C VAL A 270 -1.24 -4.92 12.42
N ARG A 271 0.07 -4.83 12.25
CA ARG A 271 0.77 -3.58 11.92
C ARG A 271 1.41 -3.73 10.54
N VAL A 272 1.25 -2.74 9.70
CA VAL A 272 1.93 -2.69 8.39
C VAL A 272 2.61 -1.34 8.25
N GLY A 273 3.88 -1.36 7.85
CA GLY A 273 4.73 -0.18 7.84
C GLY A 273 5.90 -0.31 6.88
N GLY A 274 6.71 0.74 6.89
CA GLY A 274 7.98 0.79 6.17
C GLY A 274 8.66 2.14 6.32
N THR A 275 9.79 2.25 5.64
CA THR A 275 10.52 3.51 5.45
C THR A 275 10.18 4.12 4.09
N GLY A 276 10.75 5.28 3.79
CA GLY A 276 10.68 5.86 2.46
C GLY A 276 11.66 7.01 2.31
N THR A 277 11.63 7.65 1.14
CA THR A 277 12.52 8.76 0.83
C THR A 277 11.76 9.88 0.14
N ILE A 278 12.07 11.13 0.45
CA ILE A 278 11.59 12.27 -0.36
C ILE A 278 12.41 12.34 -1.65
N THR A 279 11.74 12.22 -2.79
CA THR A 279 12.35 12.25 -4.11
C THR A 279 12.22 13.62 -4.78
N LEU A 280 11.19 14.38 -4.41
CA LEU A 280 11.01 15.76 -4.86
C LEU A 280 10.40 16.58 -3.72
N ASN A 281 10.89 17.80 -3.52
CA ASN A 281 10.27 18.80 -2.66
C ASN A 281 10.18 20.11 -3.47
N ALA A 282 8.96 20.51 -3.82
CA ALA A 282 8.70 21.60 -4.75
C ALA A 282 7.64 22.57 -4.23
N LYS A 283 7.56 23.73 -4.88
CA LYS A 283 6.47 24.69 -4.71
C LYS A 283 5.58 24.66 -5.94
N LEU A 284 4.32 24.28 -5.76
CA LEU A 284 3.29 24.34 -6.77
C LEU A 284 2.62 25.72 -6.72
N SER A 285 2.47 26.35 -7.88
CA SER A 285 1.72 27.61 -7.99
C SER A 285 0.29 27.27 -8.41
N VAL A 286 -0.68 27.68 -7.60
CA VAL A 286 -2.11 27.54 -7.92
C VAL A 286 -2.77 28.91 -7.93
N ASP A 287 -3.80 29.07 -8.74
CA ASP A 287 -4.62 30.28 -8.68
C ASP A 287 -5.41 30.30 -7.37
N SER A 288 -5.62 31.51 -6.85
CA SER A 288 -6.42 31.68 -5.64
C SER A 288 -7.89 31.41 -6.00
N PRO A 289 -8.67 30.74 -5.14
CA PRO A 289 -10.07 30.46 -5.43
C PRO A 289 -10.80 31.76 -5.81
N ASP A 290 -11.48 31.79 -6.95
CA ASP A 290 -12.32 32.93 -7.31
C ASP A 290 -13.58 32.85 -6.43
N PRO A 291 -13.86 33.84 -5.55
CA PRO A 291 -15.08 33.83 -4.75
C PRO A 291 -16.38 33.87 -5.58
N GLY A 292 -16.29 34.04 -6.91
CA GLY A 292 -17.42 34.09 -7.84
C GLY A 292 -17.93 32.75 -8.40
N ASP A 293 -17.17 31.65 -8.29
CA ASP A 293 -17.53 30.36 -8.91
C ASP A 293 -18.19 29.36 -7.94
N ILE A 294 -19.06 29.86 -7.06
CA ILE A 294 -20.08 29.00 -6.47
C ILE A 294 -21.12 28.74 -7.57
N ILE A 295 -20.89 27.72 -8.39
CA ILE A 295 -21.95 27.15 -9.20
C ILE A 295 -22.89 26.44 -8.21
N GLU A 296 -23.97 27.11 -7.81
CA GLU A 296 -25.11 26.47 -7.17
C GLU A 296 -25.59 25.34 -8.08
N ALA A 297 -25.51 24.11 -7.57
CA ALA A 297 -26.14 22.92 -8.14
C ALA A 297 -27.07 22.30 -7.09
#